data_AF-A0A6C0JK94-F1
#
_entry.id   AF-A0A6C0JK94-F1
#
_cell.length_a   1.000
_cell.length_b   1.000
_cell.length_c   1.000
_cell.angle_alpha   90.00
_cell.angle_beta   90.00
_cell.angle_gamma   90.00
#
_symmetry.space_group_name_H-M   'P 1'
#
loop_
_entity.id
_entity.type
_entity.pdbx_description
1 polymer ?
#
loop_
_entity_poly.entity_id
_entity_poly.type
_entity_poly.pdbx_seq_one_letter_code
_entity_poly.pdbx_strand_id
1 'polypeptide(L)'
;MTHKSEDYKISAVKYYLKNKDNIRKTCKIFDCKKSTLQRWIHRYKTTKNITRNVENYQQLENNVNKAIGKVKPENYKNYFEYAYNLKEGMEIKRKQSTRRRKLKNYK
;
A
#
# COMPACT_ATOMS: atom_id res chain seq x y z
N MET A 1 -1.24 -20.02 -1.87
CA MET A 1 -1.66 -19.36 -3.13
C MET A 1 -0.51 -19.51 -4.11
N THR A 2 -0.65 -20.30 -5.19
CA THR A 2 0.46 -20.55 -6.12
C THR A 2 0.69 -19.34 -7.01
N HIS A 3 1.91 -18.79 -6.97
CA HIS A 3 2.29 -17.70 -7.86
C HIS A 3 2.57 -18.25 -9.26
N LYS A 4 2.00 -17.60 -10.29
CA LYS A 4 2.33 -17.89 -11.69
C LYS A 4 3.67 -17.23 -12.05
N SER A 5 4.46 -17.85 -12.93
CA SER A 5 5.73 -17.31 -13.41
C SER A 5 5.53 -16.03 -14.26
N GLU A 6 6.54 -15.17 -14.27
CA GLU A 6 6.58 -13.95 -15.09
C GLU A 6 6.37 -14.25 -16.57
N ASP A 7 7.04 -15.26 -17.12
CA ASP A 7 6.94 -15.64 -18.53
C ASP A 7 5.52 -16.04 -18.93
N TYR A 8 4.83 -16.77 -18.06
CA TYR A 8 3.43 -17.12 -18.25
C TYR A 8 2.54 -15.87 -18.30
N LYS A 9 2.76 -14.91 -17.39
CA LYS A 9 2.00 -13.63 -17.37
C LYS A 9 2.26 -12.83 -18.65
N ILE A 10 3.52 -12.73 -19.07
CA ILE A 10 3.92 -12.00 -20.28
C ILE A 10 3.30 -12.64 -21.52
N SER A 11 3.34 -13.98 -21.62
CA SER A 11 2.75 -14.72 -22.74
C SER A 11 1.25 -14.49 -22.85
N ALA A 12 0.52 -14.53 -21.72
CA ALA A 12 -0.92 -14.26 -21.68
C ALA A 12 -1.26 -12.83 -22.14
N VAL A 13 -0.47 -11.83 -21.71
CA VAL A 13 -0.66 -10.44 -22.12
C VAL A 13 -0.34 -10.24 -23.60
N LYS A 14 0.78 -10.80 -24.10
CA LYS A 14 1.15 -10.71 -25.52
C LYS A 14 0.10 -11.35 -26.43
N TYR A 15 -0.43 -12.52 -26.04
CA TYR A 15 -1.50 -13.19 -26.78
C TYR A 15 -2.74 -12.30 -26.89
N TYR A 16 -3.18 -11.71 -25.76
CA TYR A 16 -4.31 -10.77 -25.75
C TYR A 16 -4.09 -9.56 -26.66
N LEU A 17 -2.90 -8.95 -26.61
CA LEU A 17 -2.59 -7.77 -27.42
C LEU A 17 -2.50 -8.09 -28.92
N LYS A 18 -1.96 -9.25 -29.29
CA LYS A 18 -1.82 -9.68 -30.69
C LYS A 18 -3.18 -9.93 -31.35
N ASN A 19 -4.08 -10.63 -30.66
CA ASN A 19 -5.37 -11.03 -31.24
C ASN A 19 -6.48 -9.97 -31.08
N LYS A 20 -6.22 -8.91 -30.30
CA LYS A 20 -7.23 -7.90 -29.90
C LYS A 20 -8.52 -8.53 -29.37
N ASP A 21 -8.38 -9.67 -28.71
CA ASP A 21 -9.47 -10.55 -28.31
C ASP A 21 -10.26 -10.02 -27.09
N ASN A 22 -11.39 -10.64 -26.80
CA ASN A 22 -12.08 -10.44 -25.52
C ASN A 22 -11.28 -11.08 -24.37
N ILE A 23 -11.03 -10.33 -23.29
CA ILE A 23 -10.32 -10.77 -22.07
C ILE A 23 -10.86 -12.09 -21.53
N ARG A 24 -12.17 -12.36 -21.65
CA ARG A 24 -12.75 -13.63 -21.17
C ARG A 24 -12.27 -14.84 -21.99
N LYS A 25 -12.03 -14.69 -23.30
CA LYS A 25 -11.55 -15.78 -24.16
C LYS A 25 -10.11 -16.14 -23.81
N THR A 26 -9.25 -15.13 -23.67
CA THR A 26 -7.85 -15.32 -23.28
C THR A 26 -7.74 -15.92 -21.88
N CYS A 27 -8.58 -15.49 -20.94
CA CYS A 27 -8.70 -16.11 -19.62
C CYS A 27 -9.07 -17.60 -19.64
N LYS A 28 -9.94 -18.03 -20.57
CA LYS A 28 -10.28 -19.46 -20.74
C LYS A 28 -9.10 -20.28 -21.26
N ILE A 29 -8.32 -19.73 -22.18
CA ILE A 29 -7.14 -20.41 -22.77
C ILE A 29 -6.03 -20.57 -21.74
N PHE A 30 -5.73 -19.50 -21.01
CA PHE A 30 -4.65 -19.49 -20.04
C PHE A 30 -5.06 -20.05 -18.67
N ASP A 31 -6.35 -20.32 -18.44
CA ASP A 31 -6.91 -20.67 -17.13
C ASP A 31 -6.55 -19.63 -16.05
N CYS A 32 -6.98 -18.39 -16.30
CA CYS A 32 -6.78 -17.29 -15.35
C CYS A 32 -8.05 -16.46 -15.15
N LYS A 33 -8.17 -15.81 -13.99
CA LYS A 33 -9.30 -14.93 -13.70
C LYS A 33 -9.23 -13.64 -14.53
N LYS A 34 -10.39 -13.12 -14.96
CA LYS A 34 -10.51 -11.87 -15.73
C LYS A 34 -9.80 -10.69 -15.05
N SER A 35 -10.03 -10.51 -13.75
CA SER A 35 -9.43 -9.43 -12.95
C SER A 35 -7.91 -9.53 -12.91
N THR A 36 -7.38 -10.74 -12.81
CA THR A 36 -5.94 -11.01 -12.82
C THR A 36 -5.31 -10.60 -14.15
N LEU A 37 -5.90 -11.03 -15.27
CA LEU A 37 -5.39 -10.68 -16.59
C LEU A 37 -5.51 -9.17 -16.87
N GLN A 38 -6.60 -8.52 -16.45
CA GLN A 38 -6.74 -7.07 -16.53
C GLN A 38 -5.61 -6.35 -15.79
N ARG A 39 -5.24 -6.81 -14.59
CA ARG A 39 -4.15 -6.23 -13.81
C ARG A 39 -2.80 -6.39 -14.51
N TRP A 40 -2.54 -7.55 -15.13
CA TRP A 40 -1.31 -7.78 -15.92
C TRP A 40 -1.25 -6.88 -17.15
N ILE A 41 -2.35 -6.75 -17.89
CA ILE A 41 -2.43 -5.87 -19.07
C ILE A 41 -2.19 -4.42 -18.66
N HIS A 42 -2.86 -3.94 -17.60
CA HIS A 42 -2.70 -2.57 -17.13
C HIS A 42 -1.24 -2.27 -16.76
N ARG A 43 -0.62 -3.14 -15.95
CA ARG A 43 0.79 -3.02 -15.58
C ARG A 43 1.70 -3.01 -16.81
N TYR A 44 1.50 -3.96 -17.73
CA TYR A 44 2.30 -4.04 -18.95
C TYR A 44 2.16 -2.78 -19.82
N LYS A 45 0.98 -2.15 -19.88
CA LYS A 45 0.82 -0.87 -20.60
C LYS A 45 1.55 0.28 -19.93
N THR A 46 1.57 0.35 -18.59
CA THR A 46 2.20 1.45 -17.85
C THR A 46 3.73 1.36 -17.82
N THR A 47 4.28 0.17 -17.60
CA THR A 47 5.71 -0.02 -17.33
C THR A 47 6.42 -0.83 -18.42
N LYS A 48 5.69 -1.43 -19.37
CA LYS A 48 6.19 -2.44 -20.33
C LYS A 48 6.81 -3.69 -19.68
N ASN A 49 6.64 -3.86 -18.37
CA ASN A 49 7.19 -4.96 -17.60
C ASN A 49 6.17 -5.45 -16.54
N ILE A 50 6.06 -6.77 -16.36
CA ILE A 50 5.14 -7.40 -15.40
C ILE A 50 5.85 -7.80 -14.10
N THR A 51 7.19 -7.82 -14.09
CA THR A 51 8.00 -8.25 -12.93
C THR A 51 7.68 -7.43 -11.69
N ARG A 52 8.00 -8.00 -10.54
CA ARG A 52 7.91 -7.29 -9.27
C ARG A 52 8.99 -6.20 -9.26
N ASN A 53 8.68 -5.06 -8.66
CA ASN A 53 9.67 -3.97 -8.53
C ASN A 53 10.78 -4.33 -7.52
N VAL A 54 10.48 -5.27 -6.61
CA VAL A 54 11.36 -5.66 -5.51
C VAL A 54 11.18 -7.14 -5.25
N GLU A 55 12.24 -7.92 -5.41
CA GLU A 55 12.21 -9.39 -5.26
C GLU A 55 12.50 -9.83 -3.83
N ASN A 56 13.29 -9.06 -3.07
CA ASN A 56 13.70 -9.41 -1.70
C ASN A 56 13.52 -8.24 -0.72
N TYR A 57 13.39 -8.57 0.57
CA TYR A 57 13.29 -7.61 1.67
C TYR A 57 14.46 -6.62 1.69
N GLN A 58 15.71 -7.06 1.51
CA GLN A 58 16.86 -6.14 1.54
C GLN A 58 16.79 -5.07 0.44
N GLN A 59 16.28 -5.43 -0.75
CA GLN A 59 16.06 -4.46 -1.81
C GLN A 59 14.93 -3.48 -1.45
N LEU A 60 13.90 -3.94 -0.74
CA LEU A 60 12.82 -3.09 -0.26
C LEU A 60 13.35 -2.07 0.75
N GLU A 61 14.12 -2.54 1.73
CA GLU A 61 14.74 -1.74 2.77
C GLU A 61 15.65 -0.66 2.18
N ASN A 62 16.50 -1.03 1.21
CA ASN A 62 17.34 -0.08 0.49
C ASN A 62 16.53 0.99 -0.26
N ASN A 63 15.43 0.60 -0.91
CA ASN A 63 14.55 1.53 -1.60
C ASN A 63 13.85 2.48 -0.63
N VAL A 64 13.42 1.99 0.54
CA VAL A 64 12.81 2.80 1.60
C VAL A 64 13.83 3.81 2.14
N ASN A 65 15.05 3.37 2.48
CA ASN A 65 16.11 4.25 2.97
C ASN A 65 16.46 5.34 1.95
N LYS A 66 16.58 4.97 0.67
CA LYS A 66 16.79 5.92 -0.44
C LYS A 66 15.64 6.92 -0.57
N ALA A 67 14.40 6.49 -0.37
CA ALA A 67 13.23 7.37 -0.42
C ALA A 67 13.22 8.34 0.77
N ILE A 68 13.48 7.85 1.98
CA ILE A 68 13.58 8.67 3.20
C ILE A 68 14.64 9.76 3.03
N GLY A 69 15.83 9.43 2.51
CA GLY A 69 16.90 10.40 2.27
C GLY A 69 16.55 11.51 1.27
N LYS A 70 15.53 11.32 0.41
CA LYS A 70 15.04 12.39 -0.49
C LYS A 70 14.11 13.37 0.21
N VAL A 71 13.51 12.98 1.34
CA VAL A 71 12.55 13.82 2.05
C VAL A 71 13.33 14.79 2.95
N LYS A 72 13.14 16.09 2.73
CA LYS A 72 13.79 17.15 3.51
C LYS A 72 13.36 17.14 4.98
N PRO A 73 14.30 17.24 5.95
CA PRO A 73 14.05 17.37 7.39
C PRO A 73 12.92 18.30 7.79
N GLU A 74 12.84 19.45 7.12
CA GLU A 74 11.91 20.53 7.41
C GLU A 74 10.45 20.10 7.17
N ASN A 75 10.20 19.19 6.23
CA ASN A 75 8.84 18.76 5.87
C ASN A 75 8.17 17.94 6.99
N TYR A 76 8.96 17.27 7.83
CA TYR A 76 8.45 16.47 8.95
C TYR A 76 8.68 17.13 10.30
N LYS A 77 9.59 18.10 10.40
CA LYS A 77 9.81 18.89 11.62
C LYS A 77 8.50 19.43 12.20
N ASN A 78 7.64 20.02 11.35
CA ASN A 78 6.32 20.51 11.76
C ASN A 78 5.41 19.39 12.30
N TYR A 79 5.36 18.22 11.65
CA TYR A 79 4.46 17.14 12.08
C TYR A 79 4.84 16.59 13.46
N PHE A 80 6.13 16.40 13.71
CA PHE A 80 6.62 15.95 15.01
C PHE A 80 6.54 17.05 16.08
N GLU A 81 6.84 18.30 15.75
CA GLU A 81 6.68 19.43 16.66
C GLU A 81 5.23 19.61 17.09
N TYR A 82 4.26 19.56 16.17
CA TYR A 82 2.84 19.70 16.55
C TYR A 82 2.29 18.47 17.29
N ALA A 83 2.78 17.26 16.99
CA ALA A 83 2.31 16.03 17.62
C ALA A 83 2.85 15.84 19.06
N TYR A 84 4.12 16.18 19.28
CA TYR A 84 4.81 15.91 20.55
C TYR A 84 5.10 17.16 21.37
N ASN A 85 5.27 18.32 20.74
CA ASN A 85 5.41 19.61 21.42
C ASN A 85 4.07 20.35 21.41
N LEU A 86 3.01 19.69 21.87
CA LEU A 86 1.72 20.31 22.19
C LEU A 86 1.97 21.38 23.26
N LYS A 87 2.36 22.58 22.80
CA LYS A 87 2.86 23.77 23.52
C LYS A 87 3.06 23.56 25.02
N GLU A 88 4.31 23.66 25.48
CA GLU A 88 4.61 24.11 26.84
C GLU A 88 3.70 25.31 27.16
N GLY A 89 2.68 25.10 28.02
CA GLY A 89 1.64 26.09 28.32
C GLY A 89 0.20 25.77 27.86
N MET A 90 -0.06 24.69 27.13
CA MET A 90 -1.43 24.23 26.84
C MET A 90 -1.94 23.32 27.97
N GLU A 91 -2.69 23.89 28.91
CA GLU A 91 -3.37 23.11 29.96
C GLU A 91 -4.56 22.31 29.38
N ILE A 92 -4.41 20.99 29.28
CA ILE A 92 -5.52 20.10 28.94
C ILE A 92 -6.43 19.94 30.17
N LYS A 93 -7.48 20.77 30.28
CA LYS A 93 -8.50 20.63 31.32
C LYS A 93 -9.45 19.48 31.00
N ARG A 94 -9.24 18.31 31.62
CA ARG A 94 -10.20 17.18 31.53
C ARG A 94 -11.52 17.55 32.20
N LYS A 95 -12.62 17.48 31.44
CA LYS A 95 -13.98 17.62 32.00
C LYS A 95 -14.30 16.42 32.89
N GLN A 96 -14.98 16.68 34.00
CA GLN A 96 -15.46 15.63 34.90
C GLN A 96 -16.48 14.75 34.16
N SER A 97 -16.37 13.43 34.34
CA SER A 97 -17.32 12.49 33.75
C SER A 97 -18.72 12.76 34.30
N THR A 98 -19.68 12.91 33.39
CA THR A 98 -21.11 13.06 33.75
C THR A 98 -21.67 11.81 34.43
N ARG A 99 -20.98 10.67 34.32
CA ARG A 99 -21.31 9.41 35.00
C ARG A 99 -20.64 9.26 36.37
N ARG A 100 -19.86 10.25 36.82
CA ARG A 100 -19.18 10.18 38.11
C ARG A 100 -20.22 10.20 39.25
N ARG A 101 -20.21 9.18 40.09
CA ARG A 101 -21.09 9.07 41.28
C ARG A 101 -20.25 9.17 42.56
N LYS A 102 -20.77 9.84 43.59
CA LYS A 102 -20.11 9.92 44.90
C LYS A 102 -20.08 8.53 45.56
N LEU A 103 -18.95 8.19 46.18
CA LEU A 103 -18.80 6.95 46.95
C LEU A 103 -19.74 6.97 48.16
N LYS A 104 -20.31 5.82 48.50
CA LYS A 104 -21.10 5.66 49.72
C LYS A 104 -20.13 5.43 50.89
N ASN A 105 -20.29 6.20 51.96
CA ASN A 105 -19.57 5.97 53.21
C ASN A 105 -20.30 4.88 53.98
N TYR A 106 -19.67 3.72 54.15
CA TYR A 106 -20.15 2.66 55.02
C TYR A 106 -19.56 2.87 56.42
N LYS A 107 -20.38 2.65 57.45
CA LYS A 107 -19.98 2.68 58.86
C LYS A 107 -19.64 1.27 59.32
#